data_AF-A0A7G8VD74-F1
#
_entry.id   AF-A0A7G8VD74-F1
#
_cell.length_a   1.000
_cell.length_b   1.000
_cell.length_c   1.000
_cell.angle_alpha   90.00
_cell.angle_beta   90.00
_cell.angle_gamma   90.00
#
_symmetry.space_group_name_H-M   'P 1'
#
loop_
_entity.id
_entity.type
_entity.pdbx_description
1 polymer ?
#
loop_
_entity_poly.entity_id
_entity_poly.type
_entity_poly.pdbx_seq_one_letter_code
_entity_poly.pdbx_strand_id
1 'polypeptide(L)'
;MAVANPLDEQGRAMFFPGARAPDPSAHREAMFQHYVRIAAINVGYARWAAGELAKSCPDWHGDVLDRLDADLAVRGIKHPPPFREPECKVPALQKGRRGLPKRKYFHDTP
;
A
#
# COMPACT_ATOMS: atom_id res chain seq x y z
N MET A 1 4.79 3.60 -23.01
CA MET A 1 6.01 3.49 -23.84
C MET A 1 7.13 3.01 -22.92
N ALA A 2 7.68 1.82 -23.15
CA ALA A 2 8.82 1.34 -22.38
C ALA A 2 10.07 2.05 -22.90
N VAL A 3 10.73 2.85 -22.07
CA VAL A 3 11.99 3.51 -22.42
C VAL A 3 13.07 2.43 -22.40
N ALA A 4 13.63 2.11 -23.57
CA ALA A 4 14.74 1.17 -23.67
C ALA A 4 15.97 1.78 -22.96
N ASN A 5 16.64 1.00 -22.12
CA ASN A 5 17.87 1.45 -21.48
C ASN A 5 18.92 1.78 -22.56
N PRO A 6 19.65 2.89 -22.45
CA PRO A 6 20.68 3.24 -23.42
C PRO A 6 21.80 2.19 -23.39
N LEU A 7 22.38 1.93 -24.57
CA LEU A 7 23.50 1.01 -24.74
C LEU A 7 24.83 1.77 -24.60
N ASP A 8 25.87 1.12 -24.09
CA ASP A 8 27.25 1.63 -24.11
C ASP A 8 27.88 1.56 -25.51
N GLU A 9 29.11 2.07 -25.66
CA GLU A 9 29.85 2.08 -26.94
C GLU A 9 30.14 0.67 -27.48
N GLN A 10 29.98 -0.37 -26.65
CA GLN A 10 30.14 -1.77 -27.02
C GLN A 10 28.79 -2.50 -27.20
N GLY A 11 27.66 -1.77 -27.21
CA GLY A 11 26.33 -2.30 -27.44
C GLY A 11 25.71 -3.04 -26.24
N ARG A 12 26.25 -2.89 -25.03
CA ARG A 12 25.71 -3.49 -23.81
C ARG A 12 24.77 -2.53 -23.11
N ALA A 13 23.68 -3.04 -22.56
CA ALA A 13 22.74 -2.21 -21.81
C ALA A 13 23.43 -1.57 -20.59
N MET A 14 23.40 -0.25 -20.51
CA MET A 14 23.83 0.45 -19.31
C MET A 14 22.79 0.25 -18.21
N PHE A 15 23.19 -0.45 -17.15
CA PHE A 15 22.42 -0.51 -15.92
C PHE A 15 22.77 0.72 -15.08
N PHE A 16 21.86 1.70 -15.05
CA PHE A 16 21.90 2.71 -14.01
C PHE A 16 21.43 2.06 -12.71
N PRO A 17 22.20 2.13 -11.61
CA PRO A 17 21.67 1.75 -10.33
C PRO A 17 20.41 2.58 -10.10
N GLY A 18 19.30 1.90 -9.81
CA GLY A 18 18.04 2.56 -9.46
C GLY A 18 18.28 3.59 -8.37
N ALA A 19 17.49 4.67 -8.37
CA ALA A 19 17.61 5.72 -7.38
C ALA A 19 17.76 5.14 -5.96
N ARG A 20 18.66 5.74 -5.18
CA ARG A 20 18.96 5.32 -3.81
C ARG A 20 17.65 5.08 -3.07
N ALA A 21 17.52 3.93 -2.42
CA ALA A 21 16.33 3.64 -1.61
C ALA A 21 16.06 4.83 -0.68
N PRO A 22 14.79 5.29 -0.57
CA PRO A 22 14.46 6.42 0.30
C PRO A 22 14.97 6.14 1.72
N ASP A 23 15.42 7.20 2.40
CA ASP A 23 15.92 7.09 3.77
C ASP A 23 14.93 6.27 4.63
N PRO A 24 15.36 5.14 5.20
CA PRO A 24 14.57 4.29 6.07
C PRO A 24 13.78 5.05 7.15
N SER A 25 14.35 6.14 7.66
CA SER A 25 13.71 6.97 8.68
C SER A 25 12.59 7.83 8.09
N ALA A 26 12.84 8.50 6.97
CA ALA A 26 11.84 9.32 6.28
C ALA A 26 10.65 8.49 5.80
N HIS A 27 10.88 7.27 5.34
CA HIS A 27 9.80 6.37 4.94
C HIS A 27 8.93 5.95 6.14
N ARG A 28 9.55 5.61 7.28
CA ARG A 28 8.84 5.27 8.52
C ARG A 28 7.98 6.42 9.01
N GLU A 29 8.51 7.64 8.99
CA GLU A 29 7.74 8.82 9.37
C GLU A 29 6.58 9.10 8.41
N ALA A 30 6.80 8.97 7.10
CA ALA A 30 5.73 9.13 6.11
C ALA A 30 4.59 8.11 6.31
N MET A 31 4.93 6.87 6.66
CA MET A 31 3.96 5.82 6.99
C MET A 31 3.18 6.15 8.26
N PHE A 32 3.86 6.63 9.31
CA PHE A 32 3.18 7.09 10.53
C PHE A 32 2.18 8.22 10.22
N GLN A 33 2.61 9.25 9.49
CA GLN A 33 1.74 10.36 9.07
C GLN A 33 0.58 9.91 8.17
N HIS A 34 0.75 8.83 7.41
CA HIS A 34 -0.34 8.22 6.66
C HIS A 34 -1.42 7.64 7.59
N TYR A 35 -1.06 6.89 8.63
CA TYR A 35 -2.02 6.35 9.59
C TYR A 35 -2.71 7.42 10.43
N VAL A 36 -2.00 8.49 10.81
CA VAL A 36 -2.61 9.66 11.47
C VAL A 36 -3.71 10.27 10.59
N ARG A 37 -3.45 10.41 9.26
CA ARG A 37 -4.46 10.89 8.31
C ARG A 37 -5.64 9.93 8.17
N ILE A 38 -5.41 8.62 8.15
CA ILE A 38 -6.50 7.62 8.15
C ILE A 38 -7.31 7.71 9.44
N ALA A 39 -6.66 7.90 10.58
CA ALA A 39 -7.34 7.96 11.88
C ALA A 39 -8.30 9.14 11.98
N ALA A 40 -8.01 10.25 11.29
CA ALA A 40 -8.93 11.38 11.16
C ALA A 40 -10.26 11.01 10.44
N ILE A 41 -10.26 9.95 9.62
CA ILE A 41 -11.44 9.42 8.93
C ILE A 41 -12.06 8.27 9.75
N ASN A 42 -11.25 7.29 10.14
CA ASN A 42 -11.68 6.11 10.88
C ASN A 42 -10.55 5.59 11.78
N VAL A 43 -10.67 5.87 13.08
CA VAL A 43 -9.70 5.49 14.11
C VAL A 43 -9.58 3.97 14.24
N GLY A 44 -10.69 3.25 14.17
CA GLY A 44 -10.70 1.79 14.34
C GLY A 44 -9.92 1.11 13.22
N TYR A 45 -10.18 1.53 11.98
CA TYR A 45 -9.47 1.03 10.81
C TYR A 45 -7.99 1.38 10.85
N ALA A 46 -7.64 2.63 11.22
CA ALA A 46 -6.25 3.06 11.32
C ALA A 46 -5.45 2.18 12.30
N ARG A 47 -6.00 1.92 13.48
CA ARG A 47 -5.37 1.05 14.49
C ARG A 47 -5.23 -0.39 14.01
N TRP A 48 -6.27 -0.95 13.40
CA TRP A 48 -6.21 -2.30 12.85
C TRP A 48 -5.09 -2.41 11.79
N ALA A 49 -5.07 -1.49 10.83
CA ALA A 49 -4.08 -1.50 9.75
C ALA A 49 -2.65 -1.24 10.27
N ALA A 50 -2.47 -0.36 11.27
CA ALA A 50 -1.19 -0.15 11.94
C ALA A 50 -0.72 -1.41 12.68
N GLY A 51 -1.64 -2.12 13.35
CA GLY A 51 -1.34 -3.38 14.02
C GLY A 51 -0.95 -4.51 13.06
N GLU A 52 -1.62 -4.61 11.91
CA GLU A 52 -1.25 -5.59 10.87
C GLU A 52 0.11 -5.25 10.24
N LEU A 53 0.45 -3.97 10.09
CA LEU A 53 1.78 -3.55 9.63
C LEU A 53 2.86 -3.91 10.66
N ALA A 54 2.62 -3.65 11.94
CA ALA A 54 3.56 -3.99 13.02
C ALA A 54 3.81 -5.51 13.09
N LYS A 55 2.80 -6.33 12.84
CA LYS A 55 2.94 -7.81 12.78
C LYS A 55 3.70 -8.30 11.55
N SER A 56 3.46 -7.69 10.38
CA SER A 56 4.10 -8.13 9.13
C SER A 56 5.57 -7.71 9.04
N CYS A 57 5.93 -6.57 9.64
CA CYS A 57 7.28 -6.00 9.60
C CYS A 57 7.74 -5.48 10.99
N PRO A 58 7.93 -6.36 11.99
CA PRO A 58 8.19 -5.95 13.38
C PRO A 58 9.48 -5.14 13.56
N ASP A 59 10.57 -5.50 12.85
CA ASP A 59 11.86 -4.81 12.97
C ASP A 59 11.82 -3.35 12.48
N TRP A 60 10.85 -3.03 11.61
CA TRP A 60 10.75 -1.72 10.96
C TRP A 60 9.56 -0.90 11.45
N HIS A 61 8.46 -1.55 11.84
CA HIS A 61 7.19 -0.89 12.15
C HIS A 61 6.55 -1.38 13.46
N GLY A 62 7.30 -2.07 14.31
CA GLY A 62 6.80 -2.59 15.59
C GLY A 62 6.24 -1.51 16.53
N ASP A 63 6.77 -0.29 16.46
CA ASP A 63 6.37 0.87 17.28
C ASP A 63 5.20 1.68 16.70
N VAL A 64 4.76 1.40 15.46
CA VAL A 64 3.84 2.28 14.73
C VAL A 64 2.45 2.35 15.39
N LEU A 65 2.00 1.23 15.99
CA LEU A 65 0.73 1.15 16.70
C LEU A 65 0.79 1.94 18.01
N ASP A 66 1.85 1.78 18.79
CA ASP A 66 2.02 2.47 20.08
C ASP A 66 2.15 3.99 19.86
N ARG A 67 2.89 4.41 18.82
CA ARG A 67 2.98 5.82 18.43
C ARG A 67 1.64 6.39 18.00
N LEU A 68 0.83 5.62 17.26
CA LEU A 68 -0.50 6.04 16.85
C LEU A 68 -1.42 6.18 18.07
N ASP A 69 -1.38 5.22 19.00
CA ASP A 69 -2.17 5.27 20.24
C ASP A 69 -1.78 6.47 21.12
N ALA A 70 -0.49 6.81 21.19
CA ALA A 70 -0.02 8.02 21.87
C ALA A 70 -0.54 9.31 21.21
N ASP A 71 -0.49 9.42 19.87
CA ASP A 71 -1.03 10.58 19.14
C ASP A 71 -2.56 10.72 19.31
N LEU A 72 -3.28 9.59 19.29
CA LEU A 72 -4.73 9.58 19.54
C LEU A 72 -5.09 10.00 20.97
N ALA A 73 -4.30 9.56 21.95
CA ALA A 73 -4.48 9.94 23.35
C ALA A 73 -4.25 11.46 23.55
N VAL A 74 -3.21 12.03 22.92
CA VAL A 74 -2.96 13.48 22.93
C VAL A 74 -4.14 14.26 22.33
N ARG A 75 -4.81 13.72 21.31
CA ARG A 75 -6.01 14.30 20.69
C ARG A 75 -7.30 14.07 21.49
N GLY A 76 -7.24 13.35 22.62
CA GLY A 76 -8.41 13.02 23.44
C GLY A 76 -9.39 12.04 22.79
N ILE A 77 -8.94 11.29 21.77
CA ILE A 77 -9.78 10.34 21.04
C ILE A 77 -9.78 9.01 21.81
N LYS A 78 -10.96 8.60 22.28
CA LYS A 78 -11.12 7.30 22.96
C LYS A 78 -10.87 6.15 22.00
N HIS A 79 -10.35 5.04 22.55
CA HIS A 79 -10.16 3.81 21.80
C HIS A 79 -11.50 3.33 21.24
N PRO A 80 -11.65 3.25 19.90
CA PRO A 80 -12.86 2.71 19.31
C PRO A 80 -12.94 1.20 19.58
N PRO A 81 -14.14 0.60 19.50
CA PRO A 81 -14.27 -0.85 19.48
C PRO A 81 -13.41 -1.44 18.35
N PRO A 82 -12.93 -2.68 18.49
CA PRO A 82 -12.09 -3.32 17.49
C PRO A 82 -12.76 -3.27 16.12
N PHE A 83 -11.98 -2.84 15.12
CA PHE A 83 -12.46 -2.75 13.75
C PHE A 83 -12.90 -4.12 13.26
N ARG A 84 -14.15 -4.20 12.79
CA ARG A 84 -14.64 -5.34 12.03
C ARG A 84 -14.65 -4.92 10.57
N GLU A 85 -13.87 -5.61 9.76
CA GLU A 85 -13.92 -5.43 8.33
C GLU A 85 -15.36 -5.69 7.87
N PRO A 86 -16.02 -4.71 7.22
CA PRO A 86 -17.38 -4.92 6.74
C PRO A 86 -17.36 -6.07 5.72
N GLU A 87 -18.34 -6.96 5.82
CA GLU A 87 -18.50 -8.04 4.84
C GLU A 87 -18.47 -7.43 3.44
N CYS A 88 -17.46 -7.83 2.65
CA CYS A 88 -17.25 -7.28 1.33
C CYS A 88 -18.48 -7.59 0.48
N LYS A 89 -19.31 -6.56 0.21
CA LYS A 89 -20.48 -6.67 -0.66
C LYS A 89 -20.09 -6.92 -2.13
N VAL A 90 -18.80 -6.88 -2.44
CA VAL A 90 -18.30 -7.24 -3.75
C VAL A 90 -18.38 -8.77 -3.85
N PRO A 91 -19.18 -9.31 -4.78
CA PRO A 91 -19.20 -10.76 -4.97
C PRO A 91 -17.76 -11.20 -5.21
N ALA A 92 -17.33 -12.25 -4.51
CA ALA A 92 -16.01 -12.84 -4.72
C ALA A 92 -15.82 -12.99 -6.22
N LEU A 93 -14.78 -12.34 -6.77
CA LEU A 93 -14.42 -12.51 -8.17
C LEU A 93 -14.20 -14.01 -8.35
N GLN A 94 -15.20 -14.70 -8.90
CA GLN A 94 -15.05 -16.10 -9.25
C GLN A 94 -13.80 -16.12 -10.12
N LYS A 95 -12.81 -16.89 -9.68
CA LYS A 95 -11.57 -17.13 -10.40
C LYS A 95 -11.97 -17.89 -11.66
N GLY A 96 -12.53 -17.17 -12.63
CA GLY A 96 -12.96 -17.72 -13.89
C GLY A 96 -11.73 -18.39 -14.49
N ARG A 97 -11.88 -19.65 -14.91
CA ARG A 97 -10.91 -20.26 -15.84
C ARG A 97 -10.67 -19.22 -16.91
N ARG A 98 -9.43 -18.71 -17.03
CA ARG A 98 -9.02 -17.69 -18.01
C ARG A 98 -9.86 -17.77 -19.27
N GLY A 99 -10.88 -16.94 -19.32
CA GLY A 99 -11.71 -16.70 -20.48
C GLY A 99 -11.72 -15.21 -20.61
N LEU A 100 -10.63 -14.63 -21.13
CA LEU A 100 -10.74 -13.31 -21.72
C LEU A 100 -11.96 -13.38 -22.63
N PRO A 101 -12.97 -12.50 -22.48
CA PRO A 101 -13.97 -12.39 -23.52
C PRO A 101 -13.20 -12.07 -24.79
N LYS A 102 -13.33 -12.93 -25.82
CA LYS A 102 -12.92 -12.59 -27.19
C LYS A 102 -13.80 -11.41 -27.61
N ARG A 103 -13.46 -10.20 -27.17
CA ARG A 103 -14.02 -8.98 -27.73
C ARG A 103 -13.55 -8.98 -29.18
N LYS A 104 -14.47 -9.18 -30.12
CA LYS A 104 -14.31 -8.60 -31.45
C LYS A 104 -14.05 -7.11 -31.21
N TYR A 105 -12.91 -6.61 -31.67
CA TYR A 105 -12.66 -5.19 -31.56
C TYR A 105 -13.70 -4.47 -32.42
N PHE A 106 -14.07 -3.23 -32.03
CA PHE A 106 -15.01 -2.40 -32.81
C PHE A 106 -14.53 -2.13 -34.25
N HIS A 107 -13.31 -2.53 -34.59
CA HIS A 107 -12.70 -2.43 -35.92
C HIS A 107 -12.80 -3.71 -36.76
N ASP A 108 -13.41 -4.79 -36.24
CA ASP A 108 -13.59 -6.07 -36.95
C ASP A 108 -15.03 -6.23 -37.47
N THR A 109 -15.55 -5.22 -38.16
CA THR A 109 -16.76 -5.36 -38.99
C THR A 109 -16.38 -4.96 -40.42
N PRO A 110 -16.71 -5.77 -41.45
CA PRO A 110 -16.34 -5.50 -42.84
C PRO A 110 -16.94 -4.20 -43.39
#